data_AF-A0AAV2JT44-F1
#
_entry.id   AF-A0AAV2JT44-F1
#
_cell.length_a   1.000
_cell.length_b   1.000
_cell.length_c   1.000
_cell.angle_alpha   90.00
_cell.angle_beta   90.00
_cell.angle_gamma   90.00
#
_symmetry.space_group_name_H-M   'P 1'
#
loop_
_entity.id
_entity.type
_entity.pdbx_description
1 polymer ?
#
loop_
_entity_poly.entity_id
_entity_poly.type
_entity_poly.pdbx_seq_one_letter_code
_entity_poly.pdbx_strand_id
1 'polypeptide(L)'
;MLVVVVVLLLLVMMQLLLVMMQLLLMTVEVLRSFEVVVVLRSFEVVEVLRSFEVVVVLRSFEVVVVLRSFEVVEVLRSFEVVVVLRSFEVVEVLRSFEVVEVLRSFEVVVVLRSFEVVVVLRSFEVVVVLRSFEVVEVLRSFEVVVVLRSFEVVEVLRSFEVVEVLRSFEVVVVLRSFEVVEVLRSFEDKLQQRR
;
A
#
# COMPACT_ATOMS: atom_id res chain seq x y z
N MET A 1 16.84 -44.90 25.03
CA MET A 1 16.96 -44.97 23.56
C MET A 1 15.59 -44.95 22.88
N LEU A 2 14.74 -45.97 23.03
CA LEU A 2 13.42 -46.02 22.37
C LEU A 2 12.52 -44.82 22.69
N VAL A 3 12.38 -44.44 23.96
CA VAL A 3 11.56 -43.27 24.37
C VAL A 3 12.05 -41.97 23.73
N VAL A 4 13.37 -41.75 23.70
CA VAL A 4 13.97 -40.56 23.09
C VAL A 4 13.70 -40.53 21.58
N VAL A 5 13.83 -41.68 20.91
CA VAL A 5 13.52 -41.80 19.48
C VAL A 5 12.04 -41.53 19.21
N VAL A 6 11.13 -42.05 20.04
CA VAL A 6 9.69 -41.81 19.92
C VAL A 6 9.35 -40.33 20.13
N VAL A 7 9.92 -39.68 21.15
CA VAL A 7 9.72 -38.24 21.39
C VAL A 7 10.24 -37.42 20.21
N LEU A 8 11.42 -37.73 19.69
CA LEU A 8 11.98 -37.02 18.54
C LEU A 8 11.12 -37.19 17.29
N LEU A 9 10.61 -38.41 17.03
CA LEU A 9 9.68 -38.68 15.93
C LEU A 9 8.36 -37.91 16.08
N LEU A 10 7.79 -37.83 17.30
CA LEU A 10 6.58 -37.05 17.56
C LEU A 10 6.81 -35.55 17.35
N LEU A 11 7.96 -35.02 17.77
CA LEU A 11 8.33 -33.62 17.52
C LEU A 11 8.45 -33.33 16.02
N VAL A 12 9.11 -34.22 15.28
CA VAL A 12 9.23 -34.09 13.82
C VAL A 12 7.86 -34.19 13.14
N MET A 13 7.00 -35.13 13.56
CA MET A 13 5.65 -35.26 13.02
C MET A 13 4.79 -34.02 13.32
N MET A 14 4.91 -33.45 14.53
CA MET A 14 4.23 -32.22 14.91
C MET A 14 4.73 -31.02 14.08
N GLN A 15 6.05 -30.91 13.86
CA GLN A 15 6.62 -29.88 12.99
C GLN A 15 6.13 -30.02 11.54
N LEU A 16 6.13 -31.24 10.99
CA LEU A 16 5.62 -31.51 9.64
C LEU A 16 4.13 -31.17 9.51
N LEU A 17 3.33 -31.51 10.53
CA LEU A 17 1.91 -31.15 10.57
C LEU A 17 1.72 -29.62 10.57
N LEU A 18 2.54 -28.90 11.35
CA LEU A 18 2.49 -27.44 11.42
C LEU A 18 2.85 -26.79 10.07
N VAL A 19 3.92 -27.25 9.42
CA VAL A 19 4.31 -26.76 8.08
C VAL A 19 3.22 -27.04 7.05
N MET A 20 2.62 -28.24 7.07
CA MET A 20 1.52 -28.59 6.15
C MET A 20 0.31 -27.68 6.36
N MET A 21 -0.02 -27.33 7.61
CA MET A 21 -1.11 -26.40 7.93
C MET A 21 -0.83 -24.99 7.41
N GLN A 22 0.42 -24.49 7.54
CA GLN A 22 0.81 -23.19 7.00
C GLN A 22 0.70 -23.14 5.47
N LEU A 23 1.21 -24.16 4.78
CA LEU A 23 1.11 -24.26 3.32
C LEU A 23 -0.34 -24.29 2.81
N LEU A 24 -1.28 -24.81 3.60
CA LEU A 24 -2.70 -24.86 3.24
C LEU A 24 -3.37 -23.48 3.32
N LEU A 25 -2.79 -22.56 4.09
CA LEU A 25 -3.34 -21.21 4.34
C LEU A 25 -2.75 -20.12 3.43
N MET A 26 -1.67 -20.43 2.71
CA MET A 26 -0.98 -19.54 1.79
C MET A 26 -1.43 -19.76 0.34
N THR A 27 -1.70 -18.68 -0.38
CA THR A 27 -1.98 -18.72 -1.83
C THR A 27 -0.90 -17.96 -2.60
N VAL A 28 -0.27 -18.62 -3.56
CA VAL A 28 0.75 -18.02 -4.45
C VAL A 28 0.31 -18.15 -5.90
N GLU A 29 0.15 -17.03 -6.59
CA GLU A 29 -0.25 -16.99 -7.99
C GLU A 29 0.77 -16.23 -8.86
N VAL A 30 1.13 -16.82 -10.00
CA VAL A 30 1.96 -16.18 -11.01
C VAL A 30 1.28 -16.33 -12.36
N LEU A 31 0.76 -15.24 -12.90
CA LEU A 31 -0.08 -15.29 -14.10
C LEU A 31 0.45 -14.36 -15.20
N ARG A 32 0.28 -14.81 -16.45
CA ARG A 32 0.41 -13.97 -17.64
C ARG A 32 -0.77 -14.22 -18.56
N SER A 33 -1.58 -13.19 -18.79
CA SER A 33 -2.75 -13.27 -19.67
C SER A 33 -3.04 -11.90 -20.28
N PHE A 34 -4.06 -11.80 -21.11
CA PHE A 34 -4.55 -10.51 -21.60
C PHE A 34 -5.35 -9.79 -20.52
N GLU A 35 -6.33 -10.47 -19.93
CA GLU A 35 -7.14 -9.98 -18.80
C GLU A 35 -6.96 -10.91 -17.60
N VAL A 36 -6.92 -10.33 -16.40
CA VAL A 36 -6.90 -11.06 -15.12
C VAL A 36 -7.96 -10.49 -14.20
N VAL A 37 -8.77 -11.38 -13.63
CA VAL A 37 -9.64 -11.06 -12.50
C VAL A 37 -9.33 -12.02 -11.36
N VAL A 38 -8.85 -11.48 -10.23
CA VAL A 38 -8.59 -12.26 -9.02
C VAL A 38 -9.53 -11.83 -7.91
N VAL A 39 -10.21 -12.80 -7.30
CA VAL A 39 -11.05 -12.59 -6.12
C VAL A 39 -10.74 -13.69 -5.12
N LEU A 40 -10.00 -13.36 -4.06
CA LEU A 40 -9.53 -14.35 -3.08
C LEU A 40 -9.82 -13.93 -1.64
N ARG A 41 -9.96 -14.96 -0.80
CA ARG A 41 -9.88 -14.85 0.65
C ARG A 41 -8.97 -15.95 1.17
N SER A 42 -7.84 -15.58 1.75
CA SER A 42 -6.86 -16.50 2.32
C SER A 42 -6.24 -15.91 3.57
N PHE A 43 -5.35 -16.65 4.22
CA PHE A 43 -4.56 -16.07 5.31
C PHE A 43 -3.43 -15.20 4.72
N GLU A 44 -2.70 -15.73 3.74
CA GLU A 44 -1.59 -15.05 3.08
C GLU A 44 -1.77 -15.13 1.56
N VAL A 45 -1.59 -14.01 0.86
CA VAL A 45 -1.62 -13.92 -0.61
C VAL A 45 -0.29 -13.39 -1.12
N VAL A 46 0.29 -14.07 -2.11
CA VAL A 46 1.37 -13.55 -2.93
C VAL A 46 0.99 -13.62 -4.40
N GLU A 47 0.81 -12.47 -5.05
CA GLU A 47 0.43 -12.37 -6.45
C GLU A 47 1.51 -11.70 -7.30
N VAL A 48 1.85 -12.34 -8.43
CA VAL A 48 2.72 -11.76 -9.46
C VAL A 48 2.03 -11.86 -10.82
N LEU A 49 1.42 -10.77 -11.27
CA LEU A 49 0.65 -10.78 -12.52
C LEU A 49 1.30 -9.90 -13.59
N ARG A 50 1.19 -10.33 -14.85
CA ARG A 50 1.46 -9.49 -16.02
C ARG A 50 0.33 -9.63 -17.01
N SER A 51 -0.39 -8.55 -17.26
CA SER A 51 -1.50 -8.56 -18.20
C SER A 51 -1.71 -7.21 -18.86
N PHE A 52 -2.70 -7.11 -19.75
CA PHE A 52 -3.17 -5.83 -20.24
C PHE A 52 -4.06 -5.18 -19.18
N GLU A 53 -5.06 -5.90 -18.70
CA GLU A 53 -5.98 -5.45 -17.63
C GLU A 53 -5.90 -6.36 -16.41
N VAL A 54 -5.90 -5.76 -15.21
CA VAL A 54 -5.97 -6.47 -13.92
C VAL A 54 -7.09 -5.90 -13.06
N VAL A 55 -7.95 -6.77 -12.54
CA VAL A 55 -8.85 -6.46 -11.43
C VAL A 55 -8.58 -7.41 -10.27
N VAL A 56 -8.19 -6.87 -9.12
CA VAL A 56 -7.83 -7.66 -7.93
C VAL A 56 -8.71 -7.26 -6.75
N VAL A 57 -9.35 -8.24 -6.10
CA VAL A 57 -10.11 -8.05 -4.87
C VAL A 57 -9.69 -9.09 -3.84
N LEU A 58 -8.91 -8.66 -2.84
CA LEU A 58 -8.37 -9.55 -1.81
C LEU A 58 -8.89 -9.22 -0.42
N ARG A 59 -9.12 -10.28 0.37
CA ARG A 59 -9.21 -10.17 1.83
C ARG A 59 -8.33 -11.21 2.48
N SER A 60 -7.29 -10.78 3.18
CA SER A 60 -6.37 -11.70 3.85
C SER A 60 -5.81 -11.11 5.13
N PHE A 61 -4.95 -11.85 5.82
CA PHE A 61 -4.14 -11.30 6.89
C PHE A 61 -2.94 -10.53 6.27
N GLU A 62 -2.22 -11.17 5.36
CA GLU A 62 -1.09 -10.59 4.63
C GLU A 62 -1.33 -10.60 3.12
N VAL A 63 -0.98 -9.52 2.44
CA VAL A 63 -1.00 -9.42 0.97
C VAL A 63 0.35 -8.89 0.48
N VAL A 64 0.93 -9.59 -0.50
CA VAL A 64 2.01 -9.07 -1.34
C VAL A 64 1.58 -9.13 -2.80
N VAL A 65 1.47 -7.97 -3.45
CA VAL A 65 1.13 -7.88 -4.89
C VAL A 65 2.26 -7.23 -5.68
N VAL A 66 2.61 -7.87 -6.80
CA VAL A 66 3.52 -7.30 -7.81
C VAL A 66 2.86 -7.38 -9.19
N LEU A 67 2.40 -6.25 -9.73
CA LEU A 67 1.80 -6.21 -11.07
C LEU A 67 2.64 -5.45 -12.09
N ARG A 68 2.53 -5.89 -13.34
CA ARG A 68 2.85 -5.07 -14.51
C ARG A 68 1.70 -5.16 -15.50
N SER A 69 0.98 -4.07 -15.72
CA SER A 69 -0.13 -4.06 -16.67
C SER A 69 -0.28 -2.75 -17.42
N PHE A 70 -1.29 -2.66 -18.29
CA PHE A 70 -1.73 -1.39 -18.82
C PHE A 70 -2.68 -0.72 -17.82
N GLU A 71 -3.73 -1.43 -17.40
CA GLU A 71 -4.69 -0.95 -16.40
C GLU A 71 -4.69 -1.85 -15.16
N VAL A 72 -4.83 -1.24 -13.98
CA VAL A 72 -5.01 -1.92 -12.70
C VAL A 72 -6.17 -1.30 -11.92
N VAL A 73 -7.05 -2.17 -11.41
CA VAL A 73 -8.00 -1.83 -10.34
C VAL A 73 -7.81 -2.79 -9.17
N GLU A 74 -7.42 -2.28 -8.00
CA GLU A 74 -7.28 -3.09 -6.79
C GLU A 74 -8.20 -2.64 -5.65
N VAL A 75 -8.76 -3.63 -4.95
CA VAL A 75 -9.47 -3.42 -3.69
C VAL A 75 -8.96 -4.44 -2.67
N LEU A 76 -8.10 -4.00 -1.75
CA LEU A 76 -7.51 -4.89 -0.74
C LEU A 76 -8.03 -4.56 0.66
N ARG A 77 -8.29 -5.61 1.45
CA ARG A 77 -8.51 -5.50 2.89
C ARG A 77 -7.65 -6.52 3.62
N SER A 78 -6.66 -6.06 4.35
CA SER A 78 -5.80 -6.97 5.11
C SER A 78 -5.29 -6.38 6.40
N PHE A 79 -4.48 -7.13 7.14
CA PHE A 79 -3.70 -6.57 8.25
C PHE A 79 -2.47 -5.85 7.68
N GLU A 80 -1.69 -6.54 6.84
CA GLU A 80 -0.52 -5.98 6.16
C GLU A 80 -0.69 -6.02 4.63
N VAL A 81 -0.27 -4.95 3.96
CA VAL A 81 -0.23 -4.86 2.49
C VAL A 81 1.15 -4.38 2.03
N VAL A 82 1.72 -5.10 1.06
CA VAL A 82 2.85 -4.64 0.26
C VAL A 82 2.47 -4.68 -1.22
N VAL A 83 2.47 -3.53 -1.88
CA VAL A 83 2.09 -3.40 -3.30
C VAL A 83 3.23 -2.77 -4.10
N VAL A 84 3.58 -3.40 -5.22
CA VAL A 84 4.53 -2.88 -6.19
C VAL A 84 3.93 -2.93 -7.58
N LEU A 85 3.52 -1.77 -8.10
CA LEU A 85 2.91 -1.67 -9.43
C LEU A 85 3.78 -0.95 -10.45
N ARG A 86 3.68 -1.41 -11.69
CA ARG A 86 4.02 -0.62 -12.88
C ARG A 86 2.90 -0.72 -13.89
N SER A 87 2.19 0.36 -14.14
CA SER A 87 1.11 0.36 -15.12
C SER A 87 1.01 1.65 -15.92
N PHE A 88 0.05 1.75 -16.82
CA PHE A 88 -0.34 3.03 -17.41
C PHE A 88 -1.33 3.73 -16.48
N GLU A 89 -2.39 3.04 -16.07
CA GLU A 89 -3.41 3.54 -15.13
C GLU A 89 -3.48 2.65 -13.88
N VAL A 90 -3.68 3.28 -12.71
CA VAL A 90 -3.91 2.61 -11.42
C VAL A 90 -5.09 3.24 -10.71
N VAL A 91 -6.01 2.40 -10.24
CA VAL A 91 -7.02 2.76 -9.24
C VAL A 91 -6.93 1.78 -8.06
N GLU A 92 -6.58 2.29 -6.88
CA GLU A 92 -6.42 1.49 -5.66
C GLU A 92 -7.33 1.97 -4.54
N VAL A 93 -7.97 1.02 -3.87
CA VAL A 93 -8.72 1.24 -2.63
C VAL A 93 -8.28 0.25 -1.57
N LEU A 94 -7.46 0.69 -0.62
CA LEU A 94 -6.93 -0.19 0.42
C LEU A 94 -7.48 0.15 1.81
N ARG A 95 -7.68 -0.90 2.61
CA ARG A 95 -7.90 -0.79 4.05
C ARG A 95 -7.05 -1.80 4.77
N SER A 96 -6.09 -1.35 5.55
CA SER A 96 -5.24 -2.24 6.32
C SER A 96 -4.80 -1.67 7.66
N PHE A 97 -4.01 -2.42 8.41
CA PHE A 97 -3.28 -1.87 9.55
C PHE A 97 -2.01 -1.19 9.03
N GLU A 98 -1.22 -1.87 8.21
CA GLU A 98 0.01 -1.35 7.59
C GLU A 98 -0.08 -1.41 6.06
N VAL A 99 0.42 -0.36 5.39
CA VAL A 99 0.55 -0.30 3.93
C VAL A 99 1.97 0.13 3.55
N VAL A 100 2.58 -0.61 2.63
CA VAL A 100 3.76 -0.20 1.89
C VAL A 100 3.48 -0.26 0.39
N GLU A 101 3.52 0.89 -0.28
CA GLU A 101 3.23 1.03 -1.71
C GLU A 101 4.41 1.63 -2.48
N VAL A 102 4.70 1.03 -3.63
CA VAL A 102 5.61 1.58 -4.63
C VAL A 102 4.96 1.52 -6.00
N LEU A 103 4.45 2.66 -6.48
CA LEU A 103 3.76 2.72 -7.77
C LEU A 103 4.57 3.53 -8.78
N ARG A 104 4.56 3.05 -10.04
CA ARG A 104 5.01 3.82 -11.20
C ARG A 104 3.96 3.72 -12.30
N SER A 105 3.31 4.82 -12.63
CA SER A 105 2.32 4.82 -13.70
C SER A 105 2.27 6.13 -14.47
N PHE A 106 1.37 6.24 -15.44
CA PHE A 106 1.01 7.51 -16.04
C PHE A 106 -0.01 8.23 -15.15
N GLU A 107 -1.09 7.54 -14.79
CA GLU A 107 -2.13 8.06 -13.90
C GLU A 107 -2.28 7.17 -12.66
N VAL A 108 -2.46 7.79 -11.49
CA VAL A 108 -2.71 7.12 -10.20
C VAL A 108 -3.89 7.75 -9.49
N VAL A 109 -4.84 6.93 -9.07
CA VAL A 109 -5.84 7.28 -8.06
C VAL A 109 -5.74 6.31 -6.89
N VAL A 110 -5.39 6.81 -5.72
CA VAL A 110 -5.19 6.00 -4.51
C VAL A 110 -6.09 6.51 -3.38
N VAL A 111 -6.84 5.58 -2.76
CA VAL A 111 -7.63 5.85 -1.56
C VAL A 111 -7.25 4.85 -0.48
N LEU A 112 -6.54 5.32 0.55
CA LEU A 112 -6.09 4.45 1.66
C LEU A 112 -6.73 4.84 2.98
N ARG A 113 -7.00 3.81 3.77
CA ARG A 113 -7.26 3.93 5.20
C ARG A 113 -6.44 2.90 5.95
N SER A 114 -5.47 3.35 6.73
CA SER A 114 -4.66 2.45 7.55
C SER A 114 -4.27 3.04 8.90
N PHE A 115 -3.50 2.29 9.69
CA PHE A 115 -2.82 2.83 10.85
C PHE A 115 -1.51 3.50 10.39
N GLU A 116 -0.68 2.77 9.66
CA GLU A 116 0.58 3.25 9.09
C GLU A 116 0.55 3.18 7.56
N VAL A 117 1.12 4.20 6.90
CA VAL A 117 1.27 4.29 5.44
C VAL A 117 2.70 4.68 5.09
N VAL A 118 3.33 3.90 4.21
CA VAL A 118 4.54 4.30 3.50
C VAL A 118 4.29 4.21 2.01
N VAL A 119 4.32 5.35 1.33
CA VAL A 119 3.97 5.44 -0.10
C VAL A 119 5.09 6.13 -0.88
N VAL A 120 5.49 5.50 -1.98
CA VAL A 120 6.42 6.07 -2.95
C VAL A 120 5.78 6.04 -4.35
N LEU A 121 5.37 7.22 -4.84
CA LEU A 121 4.74 7.35 -6.15
C LEU A 121 5.62 8.08 -7.15
N ARG A 122 5.61 7.57 -8.38
CA ARG A 122 6.15 8.25 -9.56
C ARG A 122 5.14 8.17 -10.70
N SER A 123 4.51 9.28 -11.06
CA SER A 123 3.57 9.28 -12.19
C SER A 123 3.55 10.59 -12.95
N PHE A 124 2.71 10.70 -13.97
CA PHE A 124 2.40 11.97 -14.62
C PHE A 124 1.33 12.71 -13.78
N GLU A 125 0.22 12.04 -13.48
CA GLU A 125 -0.86 12.56 -12.64
C GLU A 125 -1.06 11.68 -11.40
N VAL A 126 -1.30 12.33 -10.25
CA VAL A 126 -1.58 11.66 -8.96
C VAL A 126 -2.80 12.30 -8.31
N VAL A 127 -3.74 11.46 -7.88
CA VAL A 127 -4.77 11.82 -6.90
C VAL A 127 -4.67 10.86 -5.72
N VAL A 128 -4.39 11.41 -4.54
CA VAL A 128 -4.23 10.63 -3.30
C VAL A 128 -5.19 11.13 -2.24
N VAL A 129 -5.93 10.19 -1.63
CA VAL A 129 -6.77 10.45 -0.47
C VAL A 129 -6.39 9.50 0.65
N LEU A 130 -5.76 10.03 1.69
CA LEU A 130 -5.28 9.25 2.84
C LEU A 130 -6.02 9.58 4.13
N ARG A 131 -6.27 8.53 4.91
CA ARG A 131 -6.59 8.63 6.33
C ARG A 131 -5.79 7.61 7.12
N SER A 132 -4.85 8.08 7.94
CA SER A 132 -4.06 7.18 8.77
C SER A 132 -3.71 7.77 10.14
N PHE A 133 -2.99 7.00 10.96
CA PHE A 133 -2.34 7.55 12.14
C PHE A 133 -1.01 8.18 11.73
N GLU A 134 -0.16 7.44 11.02
CA GLU A 134 1.12 7.89 10.51
C GLU A 134 1.15 7.82 8.97
N VAL A 135 1.76 8.82 8.33
CA VAL A 135 2.05 8.84 6.88
C VAL A 135 3.50 9.20 6.64
N VAL A 136 4.17 8.40 5.82
CA VAL A 136 5.42 8.76 5.14
C VAL A 136 5.21 8.68 3.63
N GLU A 137 5.31 9.83 2.97
CA GLU A 137 5.05 9.95 1.53
C GLU A 137 6.22 10.55 0.76
N VAL A 138 6.50 9.96 -0.40
CA VAL A 138 7.41 10.53 -1.40
C VAL A 138 6.74 10.51 -2.75
N LEU A 139 6.28 11.67 -3.21
CA LEU A 139 5.60 11.81 -4.49
C LEU A 139 6.46 12.59 -5.48
N ARG A 140 6.54 12.06 -6.71
CA ARG A 140 7.13 12.76 -7.85
C ARG A 140 6.21 12.65 -9.05
N SER A 141 5.60 13.76 -9.45
CA SER A 141 4.74 13.77 -10.64
C SER A 141 4.77 15.09 -11.39
N PHE A 142 4.00 15.18 -12.48
CA PHE A 142 3.74 16.46 -13.13
C PHE A 142 2.65 17.20 -12.35
N GLU A 143 1.51 16.56 -12.12
CA GLU A 143 0.39 17.09 -11.34
C GLU A 143 0.12 16.21 -10.11
N VAL A 144 -0.12 16.84 -8.96
CA VAL A 144 -0.51 16.17 -7.71
C VAL A 144 -1.75 16.82 -7.11
N VAL A 145 -2.72 16.00 -6.72
CA VAL A 145 -3.78 16.36 -5.78
C VAL A 145 -3.70 15.44 -4.55
N VAL A 146 -3.41 16.00 -3.38
CA VAL A 146 -3.38 15.26 -2.10
C VAL A 146 -4.46 15.77 -1.15
N VAL A 147 -5.21 14.83 -0.57
CA VAL A 147 -6.07 15.08 0.59
C VAL A 147 -5.70 14.11 1.70
N LEU A 148 -5.05 14.64 2.73
CA LEU A 148 -4.51 13.82 3.83
C LEU A 148 -5.16 14.22 5.16
N ARG A 149 -5.54 13.20 5.94
CA ARG A 149 -5.84 13.35 7.36
C ARG A 149 -5.06 12.34 8.18
N SER A 150 -4.14 12.78 9.01
CA SER A 150 -3.38 11.89 9.88
C SER A 150 -3.11 12.49 11.26
N PHE A 151 -2.47 11.74 12.13
CA PHE A 151 -1.87 12.28 13.34
C PHE A 151 -0.50 12.89 13.00
N GLU A 152 0.37 12.10 12.37
CA GLU A 152 1.71 12.50 11.92
C GLU A 152 1.85 12.41 10.40
N VAL A 153 2.56 13.38 9.81
CA VAL A 153 2.90 13.40 8.37
C VAL A 153 4.38 13.71 8.20
N VAL A 154 5.05 12.88 7.39
CA VAL A 154 6.33 13.21 6.76
C VAL A 154 6.17 13.09 5.26
N GLU A 155 6.29 14.20 4.55
CA GLU A 155 6.02 14.24 3.11
C GLU A 155 7.15 14.90 2.32
N VAL A 156 7.51 14.30 1.19
CA VAL A 156 8.44 14.86 0.21
C VAL A 156 7.76 14.92 -1.14
N LEU A 157 7.40 16.13 -1.56
CA LEU A 157 6.73 16.41 -2.82
C LEU A 157 7.67 17.05 -3.83
N ARG A 158 7.68 16.51 -5.06
CA ARG A 158 8.27 17.17 -6.23
C ARG A 158 7.33 17.10 -7.41
N SER A 159 6.74 18.22 -7.79
CA SER A 159 5.88 18.26 -8.97
C SER A 159 5.94 19.57 -9.72
N PHE A 160 5.26 19.65 -10.87
CA PHE A 160 5.04 20.92 -11.54
C PHE A 160 3.92 21.68 -10.84
N GLU A 161 2.77 21.04 -10.67
CA GLU A 161 1.58 21.57 -9.99
C GLU A 161 1.22 20.74 -8.75
N VAL A 162 0.87 21.41 -7.65
CA VAL A 162 0.38 20.80 -6.40
C VAL A 162 -0.92 21.45 -5.96
N VAL A 163 -1.92 20.62 -5.67
CA VAL A 163 -3.08 20.98 -4.86
C VAL A 163 -3.13 20.08 -3.63
N GLU A 164 -3.03 20.68 -2.45
CA GLU A 164 -2.85 19.93 -1.22
C GLU A 164 -3.77 20.42 -0.10
N VAL A 165 -4.41 19.46 0.57
CA VAL A 165 -5.22 19.70 1.76
C VAL A 165 -4.77 18.74 2.87
N LEU A 166 -3.97 19.26 3.80
CA LEU A 166 -3.52 18.48 4.96
C LEU A 166 -4.25 18.88 6.25
N ARG A 167 -4.64 17.86 7.02
CA ARG A 167 -5.05 18.03 8.42
C ARG A 167 -4.33 17.02 9.29
N SER A 168 -3.55 17.53 10.23
CA SER A 168 -2.69 16.68 11.05
C SER A 168 -2.36 17.34 12.39
N PHE A 169 -1.80 16.55 13.29
CA PHE A 169 -1.28 17.05 14.55
C PHE A 169 0.14 17.59 14.32
N GLU A 170 1.00 16.77 13.74
CA GLU A 170 2.40 17.04 13.40
C GLU A 170 2.64 16.90 11.89
N VAL A 171 3.48 17.78 11.33
CA VAL A 171 3.80 17.81 9.89
C VAL A 171 5.25 18.17 9.66
N VAL A 172 5.90 17.40 8.80
CA VAL A 172 7.15 17.75 8.14
C VAL A 172 6.96 17.61 6.63
N VAL A 173 6.92 18.74 5.91
CA VAL A 173 6.76 18.75 4.45
C VAL A 173 8.01 19.35 3.80
N VAL A 174 8.53 18.66 2.79
CA VAL A 174 9.55 19.17 1.87
C VAL A 174 8.95 19.25 0.47
N LEU A 175 8.57 20.45 0.07
CA LEU A 175 7.90 20.72 -1.20
C LEU A 175 8.86 21.38 -2.21
N ARG A 176 8.85 20.88 -3.45
CA ARG A 176 9.47 21.55 -4.61
C ARG A 176 8.50 21.53 -5.79
N SER A 177 7.93 22.68 -6.12
CA SER A 177 7.02 22.80 -7.25
C SER A 177 7.07 24.17 -7.93
N PHE A 178 6.46 24.23 -9.11
CA PHE A 178 6.30 25.48 -9.86
C PHE A 178 5.04 26.23 -9.40
N GLU A 179 3.93 25.50 -9.21
CA GLU A 179 2.65 26.03 -8.74
C GLU A 179 2.12 25.25 -7.54
N VAL A 180 1.53 25.97 -6.58
CA VAL A 180 1.05 25.43 -5.29
C VAL A 180 -0.25 26.08 -4.88
N VAL A 181 -1.23 25.25 -4.56
CA VAL A 181 -2.41 25.62 -3.78
C VAL A 181 -2.47 24.71 -2.55
N GLU A 182 -2.22 25.28 -1.38
CA GLU A 182 -2.06 24.50 -0.15
C GLU A 182 -3.01 24.98 0.95
N VAL A 183 -3.68 24.04 1.61
CA VAL A 183 -4.49 24.29 2.81
C VAL A 183 -3.98 23.39 3.94
N LEU A 184 -3.12 23.95 4.78
CA LEU A 184 -2.63 23.27 5.98
C LEU A 184 -3.45 23.61 7.22
N ARG A 185 -3.77 22.59 8.01
CA ARG A 185 -4.24 22.73 9.39
C ARG A 185 -3.47 21.79 10.30
N SER A 186 -2.39 22.29 10.89
CA SER A 186 -1.66 21.62 11.97
C SER A 186 -2.07 22.17 13.35
N PHE A 187 -1.83 21.40 14.41
CA PHE A 187 -2.07 21.85 15.79
C PHE A 187 -0.86 22.61 16.36
N GLU A 188 0.36 22.22 16.00
CA GLU A 188 1.59 22.87 16.48
C GLU A 188 1.81 24.28 15.90
N ASP A 189 1.50 24.55 14.63
CA ASP A 189 1.67 25.91 14.06
C ASP A 189 0.80 26.94 14.78
N LYS A 190 -0.36 26.51 15.30
CA LYS A 190 -1.26 27.36 16.09
C LYS A 190 -0.71 27.70 17.48
N LEU A 191 0.14 26.84 18.04
CA LEU A 191 0.79 27.11 19.34
C LEU A 191 1.97 28.08 19.18
N GLN A 192 2.71 28.01 18.07
CA GLN A 192 3.80 28.95 17.80
C GLN A 192 3.29 30.37 17.47
N GLN A 193 2.17 30.52 16.74
CA GLN A 193 1.57 31.84 16.46
C GLN A 193 0.91 32.52 17.68
N ARG A 194 0.63 31.76 18.76
CA ARG A 194 -0.04 32.28 19.97
C ARG A 194 0.94 32.63 21.10
N ARG A 195 2.25 32.44 20.91
CA ARG A 195 3.31 32.87 21.83
C ARG A 195 4.01 34.10 21.27
#